data_AF-A0A1A8XJE5-F1
#
_entry.id   AF-A0A1A8XJE5-F1
#
_cell.length_a   1.000
_cell.length_b   1.000
_cell.length_c   1.000
_cell.angle_alpha   90.00
_cell.angle_beta   90.00
_cell.angle_gamma   90.00
#
_symmetry.space_group_name_H-M   'P 1'
#
loop_
_entity.id
_entity.type
_entity.pdbx_description
1 polymer ?
#
loop_
_entity_poly.entity_id
_entity_poly.type
_entity_poly.pdbx_seq_one_letter_code
_entity_poly.pdbx_strand_id
1 'polypeptide(L)' 'MAKKIHTQIGFVNLILDHLTERGVMDAEILYQSPFTDLTPKGPDGLFSSEQLDELMAALEQVRGTAMAA' A
#
# COMPACT_ATOMS: atom_id res chain seq x y z
N MET A 1 21.00 0.02 0.79
CA MET A 1 20.23 0.43 -0.41
C MET A 1 19.42 -0.75 -0.97
N ALA A 2 20.03 -1.84 -1.44
CA ALA A 2 19.31 -2.98 -2.04
C ALA A 2 18.18 -3.57 -1.17
N LYS A 3 18.42 -3.80 0.13
CA LYS A 3 17.40 -4.32 1.07
C LYS A 3 16.12 -3.45 1.12
N LYS A 4 16.24 -2.13 0.99
CA LYS A 4 15.10 -1.19 1.04
C LYS A 4 14.21 -1.32 -0.20
N ILE A 5 14.81 -1.44 -1.38
CA ILE A 5 14.08 -1.60 -2.66
C ILE A 5 13.31 -2.92 -2.68
N HIS A 6 13.92 -4.02 -2.20
CA HIS A 6 13.23 -5.31 -2.07
C HIS A 6 12.00 -5.23 -1.15
N THR A 7 12.09 -4.53 -0.02
CA THR A 7 10.94 -4.35 0.89
C THR A 7 9.85 -3.46 0.28
N GLN A 8 10.20 -2.40 -0.45
CA GLN A 8 9.23 -1.55 -1.16
C GLN A 8 8.42 -2.34 -2.19
N ILE A 9 9.09 -3.16 -3.01
CA ILE A 9 8.40 -4.01 -4.00
C ILE A 9 7.49 -5.02 -3.29
N GLY A 10 7.97 -5.66 -2.22
CA GLY A 10 7.16 -6.57 -1.42
C GLY A 10 5.91 -5.89 -0.83
N PHE A 11 6.06 -4.66 -0.37
CA PHE A 11 4.95 -3.87 0.17
C PHE A 11 3.90 -3.56 -0.90
N VAL A 12 4.32 -3.10 -2.08
CA VAL A 12 3.39 -2.83 -3.20
C VAL A 12 2.69 -4.11 -3.66
N ASN A 13 3.38 -5.24 -3.71
CA ASN A 13 2.75 -6.51 -4.07
C ASN A 13 1.65 -6.91 -3.09
N LEU A 14 1.83 -6.71 -1.78
CA LEU A 14 0.76 -6.96 -0.80
C LEU A 14 -0.48 -6.08 -1.01
N ILE A 15 -0.28 -4.82 -1.43
CA ILE A 15 -1.38 -3.93 -1.82
C ILE A 15 -2.13 -4.52 -3.02
N LEU A 16 -1.39 -4.94 -4.05
CA LEU A 16 -1.98 -5.52 -5.26
C LEU A 16 -2.75 -6.81 -4.95
N ASP A 17 -2.23 -7.67 -4.08
CA ASP A 17 -2.91 -8.88 -3.65
C ASP A 17 -4.25 -8.55 -2.96
N HIS A 18 -4.25 -7.60 -2.03
CA HIS A 18 -5.48 -7.14 -1.37
C HIS A 18 -6.52 -6.56 -2.33
N LEU A 19 -6.09 -5.71 -3.27
CA LEU A 19 -6.97 -5.13 -4.27
C LEU A 19 -7.51 -6.20 -5.24
N THR A 20 -6.70 -7.18 -5.61
CA THR A 20 -7.12 -8.29 -6.50
C THR A 20 -8.15 -9.19 -5.83
N GLU A 21 -7.96 -9.49 -4.54
CA GLU A 21 -8.86 -10.37 -3.79
C GLU A 21 -10.19 -9.70 -3.41
N ARG A 22 -10.16 -8.42 -3.02
CA ARG A 22 -11.31 -7.74 -2.41
C ARG A 22 -11.90 -6.63 -3.27
N GLY A 23 -11.22 -6.21 -4.34
CA GLY A 23 -11.64 -5.11 -5.22
C GLY A 23 -11.48 -3.70 -4.62
N VAL A 24 -11.54 -3.58 -3.29
CA VAL A 24 -11.36 -2.33 -2.54
C VAL A 24 -10.47 -2.54 -1.32
N MET A 25 -9.77 -1.50 -0.90
CA MET A 25 -8.89 -1.52 0.27
C MET A 25 -8.96 -0.17 1.00
N ASP A 26 -9.05 -0.21 2.33
CA ASP A 26 -8.89 0.98 3.17
C ASP A 26 -7.40 1.24 3.43
N ALA A 27 -6.99 2.51 3.39
CA ALA A 27 -5.63 2.94 3.66
C ALA A 27 -5.16 2.59 5.08
N GLU A 28 -6.06 2.50 6.06
CA GLU A 28 -5.72 2.14 7.44
C GLU A 28 -5.04 0.75 7.54
N ILE A 29 -5.35 -0.16 6.61
CA ILE A 29 -4.79 -1.52 6.57
C ILE A 29 -3.26 -1.48 6.39
N LEU A 30 -2.72 -0.45 5.74
CA LEU A 30 -1.27 -0.30 5.52
C LEU A 30 -0.46 -0.19 6.83
N TYR A 31 -1.14 0.14 7.94
CA TYR A 31 -0.56 0.23 9.28
C TYR A 31 -0.86 -1.01 10.15
N GLN A 32 -1.32 -2.11 9.54
CA GLN A 32 -1.62 -3.38 10.21
C GLN A 32 -0.80 -4.53 9.62
N SER A 33 -0.76 -5.70 10.28
CA SER A 33 -0.24 -6.93 9.67
C SER A 33 -1.11 -7.31 8.46
N PRO A 34 -0.54 -7.73 7.32
CA PRO A 34 0.86 -8.14 7.10
C PRO A 34 1.84 -7.00 6.74
N PHE A 35 1.39 -5.76 6.56
CA PHE A 35 2.23 -4.64 6.16
C PHE A 35 3.26 -4.25 7.23
N THR A 36 2.85 -4.21 8.49
CA THR A 36 3.74 -3.90 9.62
C THR A 36 4.80 -4.97 9.88
N ASP A 37 4.60 -6.19 9.35
CA ASP A 37 5.58 -7.27 9.46
C ASP A 37 6.76 -7.05 8.49
N LEU A 38 6.54 -6.34 7.39
CA LEU A 38 7.61 -5.91 6.47
C LEU A 38 8.40 -4.71 7.03
N THR A 39 7.72 -3.81 7.72
CA THR A 39 8.28 -2.57 8.26
C THR A 39 7.46 -2.12 9.47
N PRO A 40 8.06 -2.00 10.68
CA PRO A 40 7.32 -1.65 11.89
C PRO A 40 6.59 -0.30 11.84
N LYS A 41 6.99 0.59 10.92
CA LYS A 41 6.37 1.90 10.70
C LYS A 41 5.32 1.88 9.57
N GLY A 42 4.96 0.71 9.06
CA GLY A 42 4.14 0.59 7.86
C GLY A 42 4.76 1.35 6.68
N PRO A 43 3.97 2.04 5.85
CA PRO A 43 4.46 2.68 4.64
C PRO A 43 5.46 3.82 4.93
N ASP A 44 5.38 4.49 6.09
CA ASP A 44 6.30 5.57 6.50
C ASP A 44 7.76 5.11 6.63
N GLY A 45 7.99 3.80 6.84
CA GLY A 45 9.32 3.23 6.87
C GLY A 45 9.96 3.07 5.50
N LEU A 46 9.16 3.17 4.43
CA LEU A 46 9.55 2.82 3.07
C LEU A 46 9.47 4.00 2.11
N PHE A 47 8.42 4.80 2.18
CA PHE A 47 8.11 5.87 1.24
C PHE A 47 8.40 7.26 1.85
N SER A 48 8.71 8.25 1.02
CA SER A 48 8.65 9.65 1.46
C SER A 48 7.19 10.08 1.64
N SER A 49 6.94 11.20 2.32
CA SER A 49 5.58 11.74 2.45
C SER A 49 4.94 12.03 1.10
N GLU A 50 5.70 12.60 0.15
CA GLU A 50 5.22 12.84 -1.22
C GLU A 50 4.83 11.54 -1.94
N GLN A 51 5.65 10.49 -1.82
CA GLN A 51 5.33 9.16 -2.38
C GLN A 51 4.11 8.53 -1.69
N LEU A 52 3.93 8.80 -0.40
CA LEU A 52 2.78 8.30 0.36
C LEU A 52 1.50 9.00 -0.10
N ASP A 53 1.53 10.32 -0.30
CA ASP A 53 0.40 11.09 -0.83
C ASP A 53 -0.01 10.56 -2.21
N GLU A 54 0.96 10.30 -3.11
CA GLU A 54 0.72 9.68 -4.41
C GLU A 54 0.09 8.28 -4.29
N LEU A 55 0.58 7.45 -3.37
CA LEU A 55 0.04 6.11 -3.11
C LEU A 55 -1.41 6.20 -2.63
N MET A 56 -1.72 7.09 -1.69
CA MET A 56 -3.07 7.27 -1.16
C MET A 56 -4.03 7.76 -2.25
N ALA A 57 -3.60 8.69 -3.09
CA ALA A 57 -4.38 9.16 -4.23
C ALA A 57 -4.67 8.03 -5.23
N ALA A 58 -3.71 7.15 -5.49
CA ALA A 58 -3.90 6.00 -6.37
C ALA A 58 -4.90 4.99 -5.79
N LEU A 59 -4.83 4.69 -4.49
CA LEU A 59 -5.78 3.80 -3.81
C LEU A 59 -7.21 4.35 -3.85
N GLU A 60 -7.38 5.66 -3.63
CA GLU A 60 -8.70 6.29 -3.69
C GLU A 60 -9.26 6.28 -5.12
N GLN A 61 -8.42 6.46 -6.14
CA GLN A 61 -8.86 6.32 -7.54
C GLN A 61 -9.34 4.91 -7.84
N VAL A 62 -8.60 3.88 -7.41
CA VAL A 62 -9.01 2.47 -7.59
C VAL A 62 -10.33 2.19 -6.86
N ARG A 63 -10.49 2.69 -5.64
CA ARG A 63 -11.75 2.56 -4.89
C ARG A 63 -12.91 3.25 -5.62
N GLY A 64 -12.69 4.45 -6.16
CA GLY A 64 -13.68 5.20 -6.92
C GLY A 64 -14.15 4.48 -8.18
N THR A 65 -13.23 3.85 -8.94
CA THR A 65 -13.61 3.06 -10.12
C THR A 65 -14.32 1.76 -9.76
N ALA A 66 -13.90 1.08 -8.68
CA ALA A 66 -14.54 -0.15 -8.21
C ALA A 66 -15.97 0.08 -7.70
N MET A 67 -16.25 1.22 -7.05
CA MET A 67 -17.58 1.56 -6.54
C MET A 67 -18.54 2.10 -7.62
N ALA A 68 -18.02 2.55 -8.77
CA ALA A 68 -18.82 3.08 -9.86
C ALA A 68 -19.34 2.00 -10.84
N ALA A 69 -18.87 0.75 -10.70
CA ALA A 69 -19.22 -0.40 -11.54
C ALA A 69 -20.35 -1.23 -10.92
#